data_AF-A0A3N5F5U0-F1
#
_entry.id   AF-A0A3N5F5U0-F1
#
_cell.length_a   1.000
_cell.length_b   1.000
_cell.length_c   1.000
_cell.angle_alpha   90.00
_cell.angle_beta   90.00
_cell.angle_gamma   90.00
#
_symmetry.space_group_name_H-M   'P 1'
#
loop_
_entity.id
_entity.type
_entity.pdbx_description
1 polymer ?
#
loop_
_entity_poly.entity_id
_entity_poly.type
_entity_poly.pdbx_seq_one_letter_code
_entity_poly.pdbx_strand_id
1 'polypeptide(L)'
;IVSAFAETNRTPFDLAEGESEIVAGFHVEYSAMKFALFFMGEYVAMFVSSALIATLYFGGYQIPWLSTETLITHAKPVALVLMFVIPVCMFFITGWIRRNNLSHYVRPNDPRVREAKVYIAGFWIFTFVIEAVLLGLLIFSSGGDTARIFVALLQIGTFLLKTYTMCFVYVWVRWTLPRFRYDQLQKLGWQMLLPLSLLNIFITSAVVVALS
;
A
#
# COMPACT_ATOMS: atom_id res chain seq x y z
N ILE A 1 -5.37 4.34 -13.33
CA ILE A 1 -4.16 4.48 -12.49
C ILE A 1 -3.49 5.83 -12.73
N VAL A 2 -2.93 6.11 -13.92
CA VAL A 2 -2.28 7.42 -14.21
C VAL A 2 -3.21 8.63 -13.97
N SER A 3 -4.50 8.52 -14.28
CA SER A 3 -5.49 9.56 -13.95
C SER A 3 -5.65 9.80 -12.45
N ALA A 4 -5.66 8.73 -11.64
CA ALA A 4 -5.74 8.83 -10.18
C ALA A 4 -4.45 9.43 -9.58
N PHE A 5 -3.31 9.24 -10.24
CA PHE A 5 -2.08 9.96 -9.91
C PHE A 5 -2.19 11.46 -10.17
N ALA A 6 -2.72 11.84 -11.34
CA ALA A 6 -2.93 13.24 -11.68
C ALA A 6 -3.92 13.93 -10.73
N GLU A 7 -5.01 13.26 -10.35
CA GLU A 7 -6.03 13.80 -9.44
C GLU A 7 -5.51 14.08 -8.02
N THR A 8 -4.56 13.29 -7.53
CA THR A 8 -3.95 13.53 -6.20
C THR A 8 -3.04 14.77 -6.15
N ASN A 9 -2.83 15.46 -7.29
CA ASN A 9 -2.04 16.69 -7.40
C ASN A 9 -0.67 16.60 -6.71
N ARG A 10 -0.06 15.40 -6.70
CA ARG A 10 1.28 15.17 -6.14
C ARG A 10 2.31 15.12 -7.25
N THR A 11 3.54 15.50 -6.94
CA THR A 11 4.71 15.35 -7.83
C THR A 11 4.72 13.94 -8.45
N PRO A 12 4.69 13.80 -9.80
CA PRO A 12 5.07 14.78 -10.82
C PRO A 12 3.94 15.70 -11.36
N PHE A 13 2.71 15.57 -10.89
CA PHE A 13 1.50 16.28 -11.34
C PHE A 13 1.09 17.46 -10.44
N ASP A 14 2.03 17.96 -9.66
CA ASP A 14 1.85 19.07 -8.74
C ASP A 14 2.20 20.40 -9.42
N LEU A 15 1.23 20.97 -10.15
CA LEU A 15 1.43 22.19 -10.93
C LEU A 15 1.05 23.45 -10.15
N ALA A 16 -0.03 23.39 -9.38
CA ALA A 16 -0.52 24.54 -8.61
C ALA A 16 0.41 24.93 -7.46
N GLU A 17 1.21 24.00 -6.90
CA GLU A 17 2.22 24.34 -5.88
C GLU A 17 3.62 24.53 -6.50
N GLY A 18 3.83 23.99 -7.70
CA GLY A 18 5.15 23.82 -8.31
C GLY A 18 5.54 24.89 -9.33
N GLU A 19 4.63 25.79 -9.72
CA GLU A 19 4.92 26.84 -10.68
C GLU A 19 5.71 28.00 -10.04
N SER A 20 6.86 28.32 -10.64
CA SER A 20 7.87 29.24 -10.09
C SER A 20 7.40 30.69 -9.94
N GLU A 21 6.27 31.03 -10.56
CA GLU A 21 5.65 32.36 -10.52
C GLU A 21 4.76 32.58 -9.28
N ILE A 22 4.29 31.52 -8.62
CA ILE A 22 3.56 31.60 -7.35
C ILE A 22 4.24 30.72 -6.29
N VAL A 23 5.05 31.34 -5.42
CA VAL A 23 5.80 30.67 -4.35
C VAL A 23 4.85 29.83 -3.48
N ALA A 24 4.85 28.51 -3.68
CA ALA A 24 4.00 27.52 -2.99
C ALA A 24 2.47 27.66 -3.22
N GLY A 25 2.05 28.34 -4.29
CA GLY A 25 0.65 28.37 -4.71
C GLY A 25 -0.33 28.87 -3.65
N PHE A 26 -1.45 28.16 -3.48
CA PHE A 26 -2.46 28.49 -2.46
C PHE A 26 -2.00 28.20 -1.02
N HIS A 27 -0.88 27.49 -0.81
CA HIS A 27 -0.40 27.16 0.53
C HIS A 27 0.03 28.38 1.35
N VAL A 28 0.42 29.49 0.69
CA VAL A 28 0.80 30.74 1.39
C VAL A 28 -0.40 31.51 1.95
N GLU A 29 -1.61 31.21 1.50
CA GLU A 29 -2.84 31.88 1.97
C GLU A 29 -3.41 31.25 3.25
N TYR A 30 -2.98 30.03 3.59
CA TYR A 30 -3.49 29.26 4.72
C TYR A 30 -2.44 29.06 5.82
N SER A 31 -2.84 29.26 7.07
CA SER A 31 -1.97 29.08 8.24
C SER A 31 -2.51 28.01 9.20
N ALA A 32 -1.58 27.38 9.93
CA ALA A 32 -1.80 26.44 11.02
C ALA A 32 -2.84 25.33 10.72
N MET A 33 -4.05 25.45 11.27
CA MET A 33 -5.07 24.39 11.20
C MET A 33 -5.63 24.18 9.79
N LYS A 34 -5.82 25.26 9.03
CA LYS A 34 -6.30 25.18 7.64
C LYS A 34 -5.26 24.52 6.75
N PHE A 35 -4.00 24.91 6.92
CA PHE A 35 -2.86 24.27 6.26
C PHE A 35 -2.79 22.77 6.57
N ALA A 36 -2.91 22.38 7.85
CA ALA A 36 -2.90 20.98 8.24
C ALA A 36 -4.04 20.16 7.61
N LEU A 37 -5.23 20.74 7.47
CA LEU A 37 -6.37 20.10 6.80
C LEU A 37 -6.11 19.85 5.31
N PHE A 38 -5.43 20.76 4.60
CA PHE A 38 -5.03 20.55 3.21
C PHE A 38 -4.07 19.36 3.07
N PHE A 39 -2.99 19.31 3.87
CA PHE A 39 -2.07 18.16 3.84
C PHE A 39 -2.76 16.84 4.19
N MET A 40 -3.60 16.84 5.23
CA MET A 40 -4.35 15.66 5.61
C MET A 40 -5.28 15.20 4.47
N GLY A 41 -5.96 16.14 3.81
CA GLY A 41 -6.82 15.88 2.66
C GLY A 41 -6.06 15.22 1.50
N GLU A 42 -4.86 15.72 1.16
CA GLU A 42 -4.01 15.13 0.12
C GLU A 42 -3.57 13.71 0.46
N TYR A 43 -3.22 13.43 1.72
CA TYR A 43 -2.86 12.08 2.16
C TYR A 43 -4.07 11.14 2.14
N VAL A 44 -5.26 11.63 2.53
CA VAL A 44 -6.50 10.86 2.43
C VAL A 44 -6.84 10.57 0.98
N ALA A 45 -6.70 11.54 0.07
CA ALA A 45 -6.92 11.34 -1.37
C ALA A 45 -5.98 10.28 -1.96
N MET A 46 -4.70 10.29 -1.57
CA MET A 46 -3.73 9.25 -1.97
C MET A 46 -4.12 7.86 -1.44
N PHE A 47 -4.59 7.78 -0.19
CA PHE A 47 -5.03 6.52 0.40
C PHE A 47 -6.31 5.99 -0.28
N VAL A 48 -7.30 6.86 -0.50
CA VAL A 48 -8.58 6.52 -1.13
C VAL A 48 -8.35 6.10 -2.59
N SER A 49 -7.55 6.84 -3.36
CA SER A 49 -7.21 6.44 -4.74
C SER A 49 -6.47 5.10 -4.78
N SER A 50 -5.54 4.85 -3.86
CA SER A 50 -4.87 3.55 -3.72
C SER A 50 -5.86 2.42 -3.40
N ALA A 51 -6.81 2.67 -2.50
CA ALA A 51 -7.88 1.72 -2.16
C ALA A 51 -8.79 1.44 -3.36
N LEU A 52 -9.19 2.46 -4.13
CA LEU A 52 -10.00 2.31 -5.35
C LEU A 52 -9.25 1.53 -6.44
N ILE A 53 -7.94 1.72 -6.59
CA ILE A 53 -7.14 0.93 -7.53
C ILE A 53 -7.07 -0.53 -7.06
N ALA A 54 -6.87 -0.76 -5.76
CA ALA A 54 -6.83 -2.09 -5.18
C ALA A 54 -8.17 -2.85 -5.37
N THR A 55 -9.30 -2.17 -5.24
CA THR A 55 -10.62 -2.79 -5.48
C THR A 55 -10.90 -3.04 -6.95
N LEU A 56 -10.72 -2.04 -7.81
CA LEU A 56 -11.13 -2.11 -9.22
C LEU A 56 -10.21 -3.00 -10.08
N TYR A 57 -8.90 -3.00 -9.82
CA TYR A 57 -7.93 -3.70 -10.68
C TYR A 57 -7.32 -4.93 -10.02
N PHE A 58 -7.07 -4.91 -8.71
CA PHE A 58 -6.37 -5.99 -8.00
C PHE A 58 -7.31 -6.96 -7.26
N GLY A 59 -8.63 -6.89 -7.49
CA GLY A 59 -9.60 -7.82 -6.92
C GLY A 59 -9.84 -7.65 -5.42
N GLY A 60 -9.62 -6.44 -4.88
CA GLY A 60 -9.97 -6.08 -3.50
C GLY A 60 -9.38 -7.04 -2.46
N TYR A 61 -10.26 -7.71 -1.71
CA TYR A 61 -9.92 -8.61 -0.62
C TYR A 61 -9.58 -10.05 -1.05
N GLN A 62 -9.73 -10.37 -2.34
CA GLN A 62 -9.48 -11.72 -2.82
C GLN A 62 -7.98 -11.99 -2.97
N ILE A 63 -7.51 -13.13 -2.47
CA ILE A 63 -6.16 -13.61 -2.77
C ILE A 63 -6.16 -14.17 -4.19
N PRO A 64 -5.18 -13.82 -5.05
CA PRO A 64 -5.10 -14.39 -6.38
C PRO A 64 -5.19 -15.92 -6.32
N TRP A 65 -6.11 -16.47 -7.11
CA TRP A 65 -6.24 -17.90 -7.40
C TRP A 65 -6.83 -18.75 -6.25
N LEU A 66 -7.20 -18.13 -5.13
CA LEU A 66 -7.86 -18.76 -4.01
C LEU A 66 -9.27 -18.19 -3.84
N SER A 67 -10.29 -19.06 -3.86
CA SER A 67 -11.66 -18.67 -3.55
C SER A 67 -11.87 -18.63 -2.04
N THR A 68 -12.82 -17.82 -1.58
CA THR A 68 -13.18 -17.74 -0.16
C THR A 68 -13.55 -19.11 0.41
N GLU A 69 -14.22 -19.96 -0.38
CA GLU A 69 -14.60 -21.32 0.02
C GLU A 69 -13.39 -22.24 0.21
N THR A 70 -12.42 -22.18 -0.71
CA THR A 70 -11.16 -22.94 -0.57
C THR A 70 -10.35 -22.47 0.64
N LEU A 71 -10.38 -21.18 0.96
CA LEU A 71 -9.73 -20.63 2.15
C LEU A 71 -10.40 -21.08 3.46
N ILE A 72 -11.73 -21.17 3.49
CA ILE A 72 -12.47 -21.63 4.67
C ILE A 72 -12.22 -23.13 4.91
N THR A 73 -12.27 -23.94 3.85
CA THR A 73 -12.04 -25.40 3.94
C THR A 73 -10.60 -25.71 4.34
N HIS A 74 -9.63 -24.92 3.88
CA HIS A 74 -8.21 -25.07 4.19
C HIS A 74 -7.70 -24.06 5.24
N ALA A 75 -8.56 -23.55 6.13
CA ALA A 75 -8.16 -22.54 7.11
C ALA A 75 -7.05 -23.01 8.06
N LYS A 76 -7.10 -24.27 8.52
CA LYS A 76 -6.10 -24.86 9.42
C LYS A 76 -4.70 -24.97 8.78
N PRO A 77 -4.53 -25.58 7.59
CA PRO A 77 -3.23 -25.60 6.94
C PRO A 77 -2.73 -24.20 6.54
N VAL A 78 -3.61 -23.27 6.16
CA VAL A 78 -3.23 -21.88 5.87
C VAL A 78 -2.69 -21.18 7.12
N ALA A 79 -3.36 -21.35 8.27
CA ALA A 79 -2.88 -20.82 9.54
C ALA A 79 -1.50 -21.40 9.91
N LEU A 80 -1.30 -22.72 9.78
CA LEU A 80 0.01 -23.35 10.02
C LEU A 80 1.12 -22.80 9.12
N VAL A 81 0.85 -22.61 7.83
CA VAL A 81 1.83 -22.00 6.91
C VAL A 81 2.17 -20.57 7.35
N LEU A 82 1.17 -19.77 7.73
CA LEU A 82 1.40 -18.41 8.22
C LEU A 82 2.26 -18.39 9.49
N MET A 83 2.06 -19.35 10.41
CA MET A 83 2.87 -19.46 11.64
C MET A 83 4.36 -19.70 11.36
N PHE A 84 4.71 -20.29 10.22
CA PHE A 84 6.12 -20.43 9.81
C PHE A 84 6.59 -19.23 8.97
N VAL A 85 5.75 -18.72 8.08
CA VAL A 85 6.12 -17.63 7.16
C VAL A 85 6.36 -16.32 7.91
N ILE A 86 5.51 -15.97 8.87
CA ILE A 86 5.62 -14.70 9.62
C ILE A 86 6.96 -14.59 10.37
N PRO A 87 7.41 -15.57 11.20
CA PRO A 87 8.68 -15.47 11.91
C PRO A 87 9.89 -15.54 10.97
N VAL A 88 9.80 -16.29 9.86
CA VAL A 88 10.85 -16.30 8.82
C VAL A 88 10.99 -14.93 8.18
N CYS A 89 9.90 -14.30 7.76
CA CYS A 89 9.91 -12.92 7.26
C CYS A 89 10.48 -11.95 8.32
N MET A 90 10.11 -12.13 9.59
CA MET A 90 10.61 -11.29 10.68
C MET A 90 12.11 -11.46 10.93
N PHE A 91 12.62 -12.68 10.77
CA PHE A 91 14.04 -12.95 10.85
C PHE A 91 14.82 -12.17 9.78
N PHE A 92 14.33 -12.15 8.54
CA PHE A 92 14.94 -11.35 7.47
C PHE A 92 14.88 -9.85 7.74
N ILE A 93 13.73 -9.33 8.21
CA ILE A 93 13.56 -7.90 8.52
C ILE A 93 14.50 -7.50 9.66
N THR A 94 14.57 -8.27 10.75
CA THR A 94 15.47 -7.95 11.87
C THR A 94 16.95 -8.14 11.51
N GLY A 95 17.27 -9.01 10.56
CA GLY A 95 18.60 -9.12 9.95
C GLY A 95 18.94 -7.89 9.10
N TRP A 96 17.99 -7.40 8.31
CA TRP A 96 18.14 -6.18 7.51
C TRP A 96 18.34 -4.93 8.37
N ILE A 97 17.55 -4.77 9.45
CA ILE A 97 17.69 -3.66 10.42
C ILE A 97 19.09 -3.69 11.04
N ARG A 98 19.59 -4.87 11.44
CA ARG A 98 20.93 -4.99 12.02
C ARG A 98 22.04 -4.65 11.05
N ARG A 99 21.90 -4.99 9.77
CA ARG A 99 22.91 -4.67 8.74
C ARG A 99 22.94 -3.18 8.41
N ASN A 100 21.79 -2.52 8.35
CA ASN A 100 21.71 -1.15 7.87
C ASN A 100 21.79 -0.09 8.99
N ASN A 101 21.55 -0.47 10.25
CA ASN A 101 21.64 0.46 11.39
C ASN A 101 23.00 0.39 12.10
N LEU A 102 24.08 0.38 11.33
CA LEU A 102 25.46 0.41 11.82
C LEU A 102 26.05 1.80 11.58
N SER A 103 26.74 2.35 12.58
CA SER A 103 27.48 3.60 12.43
C SER A 103 28.75 3.37 11.61
N HIS A 104 29.07 4.28 10.69
CA HIS A 104 30.34 4.28 9.97
C HIS A 104 31.55 4.53 10.89
N TYR A 105 31.34 5.09 12.08
CA TYR A 105 32.38 5.34 13.07
C TYR A 105 32.05 4.66 14.38
N VAL A 106 33.03 3.99 14.98
CA VAL A 106 32.88 3.34 16.29
C VAL A 106 32.83 4.42 17.36
N ARG A 107 31.64 4.70 17.90
CA ARG A 107 31.48 5.58 19.07
C ARG A 107 31.19 4.73 20.29
N PRO A 108 31.85 4.98 21.43
CA PRO A 108 31.47 4.34 22.69
C PRO A 108 30.04 4.77 23.05
N ASN A 109 29.15 3.79 23.27
CA ASN A 109 27.74 3.96 23.66
C ASN A 109 26.83 4.62 22.59
N ASP A 110 26.83 4.08 21.37
CA ASP A 110 25.96 4.56 20.29
C ASP A 110 24.45 4.36 20.58
N PRO A 111 23.62 5.44 20.53
CA PRO A 111 22.17 5.34 20.77
C PRO A 111 21.46 4.49 19.71
N ARG A 112 22.00 4.43 18.48
CA ARG A 112 21.44 3.64 17.37
C ARG A 112 21.41 2.14 17.64
N VAL A 113 22.43 1.61 18.34
CA VAL A 113 22.48 0.20 18.73
C VAL A 113 21.41 -0.11 19.78
N ARG A 114 21.10 0.86 20.64
CA ARG A 114 20.02 0.77 21.63
C ARG A 114 18.65 0.83 20.95
N GLU A 115 18.45 1.79 20.05
CA GLU A 115 17.23 1.93 19.25
C GLU A 115 16.97 0.68 18.40
N ALA A 116 17.98 0.15 17.71
CA ALA A 116 17.86 -1.09 16.93
C ALA A 116 17.39 -2.27 17.80
N LYS A 117 17.94 -2.42 19.01
CA LYS A 117 17.51 -3.46 19.95
C LYS A 117 16.05 -3.27 20.37
N VAL A 118 15.64 -2.03 20.65
CA VAL A 118 14.24 -1.71 21.01
C VAL A 118 13.30 -2.03 19.85
N TYR A 119 13.64 -1.64 18.62
CA TYR A 119 12.83 -1.96 17.44
C TYR A 119 12.75 -3.46 17.21
N ILE A 120 13.88 -4.18 17.25
CA ILE A 120 13.92 -5.63 17.07
C ILE A 120 13.09 -6.33 18.16
N ALA A 121 13.20 -5.90 19.42
CA ALA A 121 12.41 -6.46 20.51
C ALA A 121 10.91 -6.20 20.31
N GLY A 122 10.51 -4.98 19.99
CA GLY A 122 9.11 -4.63 19.72
C GLY A 122 8.52 -5.44 18.56
N PHE A 123 9.32 -5.62 17.51
CA PHE A 123 8.98 -6.43 16.35
C PHE A 123 8.77 -7.92 16.69
N TRP A 124 9.67 -8.53 17.46
CA TRP A 124 9.51 -9.92 17.92
C TRP A 124 8.33 -10.10 18.89
N ILE A 125 8.08 -9.12 19.76
CA ILE A 125 6.90 -9.13 20.65
C ILE A 125 5.62 -9.11 19.82
N PHE A 126 5.53 -8.23 18.82
CA PHE A 126 4.38 -8.16 17.93
C PHE A 126 4.15 -9.47 17.17
N THR A 127 5.22 -10.08 16.64
CA THR A 127 5.14 -11.40 16.00
C THR A 127 4.65 -12.46 16.98
N PHE A 128 5.17 -12.51 18.20
CA PHE A 128 4.74 -13.48 19.21
C PHE A 128 3.25 -13.33 19.57
N VAL A 129 2.74 -12.10 19.65
CA VAL A 129 1.32 -11.84 19.88
C VAL A 129 0.46 -12.41 18.73
N ILE A 130 0.87 -12.18 17.47
CA ILE A 130 0.17 -12.72 16.30
C ILE A 130 0.22 -14.25 16.31
N GLU A 131 1.37 -14.85 16.60
CA GLU A 131 1.54 -16.30 16.70
C GLU A 131 0.67 -16.91 17.81
N ALA A 132 0.57 -16.25 18.97
CA ALA A 132 -0.29 -16.70 20.06
C ALA A 132 -1.78 -16.67 19.66
N VAL A 133 -2.21 -15.67 18.89
CA VAL A 133 -3.58 -15.58 18.36
C VAL A 133 -3.82 -16.70 17.32
N LEU A 134 -2.88 -16.94 16.40
CA LEU A 134 -2.97 -18.02 15.41
C LEU A 134 -3.00 -19.41 16.07
N LEU A 135 -2.17 -19.62 17.10
CA LEU A 135 -2.14 -20.85 17.89
C LEU A 135 -3.46 -21.06 18.63
N GLY A 136 -4.01 -20.00 19.23
CA GLY A 136 -5.34 -20.03 19.84
C GLY A 136 -6.43 -20.44 18.85
N LEU A 137 -6.39 -19.90 17.63
CA LEU A 137 -7.32 -20.30 16.57
C LEU A 137 -7.16 -21.79 16.20
N LEU A 138 -5.96 -22.35 16.16
CA LEU A 138 -5.75 -23.76 15.83
C LEU A 138 -6.25 -24.73 16.90
N ILE A 139 -6.09 -24.38 18.18
CA ILE A 139 -6.48 -25.25 19.32
C ILE A 139 -7.99 -25.18 19.57
N PHE A 140 -8.59 -23.99 19.51
CA PHE A 140 -9.99 -23.79 19.87
C PHE A 140 -10.96 -23.89 18.68
N SER A 141 -10.47 -23.96 17.43
CA SER A 141 -11.32 -24.13 16.24
C SER A 141 -11.83 -25.57 16.09
N SER A 142 -12.96 -25.83 16.75
CA SER A 142 -13.82 -27.00 16.54
C SER A 142 -15.05 -26.71 15.66
N GLY A 143 -15.35 -25.43 15.39
CA GLY A 143 -16.48 -24.99 14.54
C GLY A 143 -16.06 -24.27 13.27
N GLY A 144 -16.93 -24.27 12.25
CA GLY A 144 -16.72 -23.60 10.96
C GLY A 144 -16.71 -22.06 11.05
N ASP A 145 -17.31 -21.48 12.10
CA ASP A 145 -17.39 -20.03 12.26
C ASP A 145 -16.05 -19.39 12.59
N THR A 146 -15.19 -20.07 13.36
CA THR A 146 -13.82 -19.62 13.64
C THR A 146 -12.99 -19.51 12.35
N ALA A 147 -13.16 -20.45 11.42
CA ALA A 147 -12.48 -20.42 10.13
C ALA A 147 -12.94 -19.23 9.27
N ARG A 148 -14.24 -18.89 9.31
CA ARG A 148 -14.78 -17.72 8.59
C ARG A 148 -14.22 -16.40 9.12
N ILE A 149 -14.15 -16.23 10.44
CA ILE A 149 -13.56 -15.04 11.07
C ILE A 149 -12.08 -14.92 10.71
N PHE A 150 -11.34 -16.03 10.77
CA PHE A 150 -9.93 -16.05 10.37
C PHE A 150 -9.73 -15.63 8.91
N VAL A 151 -10.50 -16.21 7.98
CA VAL A 151 -10.43 -15.87 6.56
C VAL A 151 -10.81 -14.40 6.35
N ALA A 152 -11.81 -13.87 7.05
CA ALA A 152 -12.16 -12.46 6.97
C ALA A 152 -11.01 -11.52 7.43
N LEU A 153 -10.35 -11.84 8.55
CA LEU A 153 -9.18 -11.08 9.02
C LEU A 153 -8.02 -11.13 8.01
N LEU A 154 -7.79 -12.31 7.43
CA LEU A 154 -6.78 -12.51 6.40
C LEU A 154 -7.11 -11.68 5.15
N GLN A 155 -8.36 -11.71 4.70
CA GLN A 155 -8.85 -10.94 3.55
C GLN A 155 -8.72 -9.43 3.77
N ILE A 156 -9.06 -8.92 4.96
CA ILE A 156 -8.81 -7.52 5.35
C ILE A 156 -7.31 -7.22 5.28
N GLY A 157 -6.46 -8.10 5.82
CA GLY A 157 -5.01 -7.96 5.76
C GLY A 157 -4.48 -7.90 4.32
N THR A 158 -4.99 -8.73 3.42
CA THR A 158 -4.58 -8.72 2.00
C THR A 158 -5.02 -7.45 1.28
N PHE A 159 -6.20 -6.93 1.60
CA PHE A 159 -6.68 -5.65 1.06
C PHE A 159 -5.81 -4.49 1.52
N LEU A 160 -5.49 -4.44 2.82
CA LEU A 160 -4.58 -3.43 3.37
C LEU A 160 -3.20 -3.55 2.73
N LEU A 161 -2.65 -4.76 2.59
CA LEU A 161 -1.35 -4.99 1.95
C LEU A 161 -1.32 -4.46 0.51
N LYS A 162 -2.35 -4.76 -0.30
CA LYS A 162 -2.46 -4.23 -1.67
C LYS A 162 -2.54 -2.70 -1.67
N THR A 163 -3.32 -2.13 -0.76
CA THR A 163 -3.47 -0.68 -0.61
C THR A 163 -2.15 -0.02 -0.24
N TYR A 164 -1.42 -0.55 0.74
CA TYR A 164 -0.09 -0.07 1.14
C TYR A 164 0.95 -0.24 0.03
N THR A 165 0.89 -1.33 -0.72
CA THR A 165 1.74 -1.53 -1.91
C THR A 165 1.48 -0.43 -2.93
N MET A 166 0.21 -0.05 -3.12
CA MET A 166 -0.11 1.02 -4.06
C MET A 166 0.30 2.39 -3.53
N CYS A 167 0.12 2.69 -2.24
CA CYS A 167 0.71 3.88 -1.60
C CYS A 167 2.23 3.92 -1.76
N PHE A 168 2.92 2.77 -1.67
CA PHE A 168 4.36 2.69 -1.91
C PHE A 168 4.71 3.05 -3.36
N VAL A 169 3.92 2.60 -4.34
CA VAL A 169 4.07 3.04 -5.74
C VAL A 169 3.89 4.55 -5.86
N TYR A 170 2.99 5.18 -5.08
CA TYR A 170 2.87 6.65 -5.07
C TYR A 170 4.14 7.36 -4.62
N VAL A 171 4.75 6.90 -3.53
CA VAL A 171 6.02 7.46 -3.05
C VAL A 171 7.16 7.17 -4.01
N TRP A 172 7.17 5.98 -4.62
CA TRP A 172 8.21 5.60 -5.58
C TRP A 172 8.15 6.45 -6.85
N VAL A 173 6.96 6.61 -7.45
CA VAL A 173 6.75 7.42 -8.66
C VAL A 173 7.24 8.84 -8.44
N ARG A 174 6.92 9.42 -7.27
CA ARG A 174 7.38 10.75 -6.84
C ARG A 174 8.89 10.92 -6.89
N TRP A 175 9.67 9.87 -6.64
CA TRP A 175 11.14 9.92 -6.69
C TRP A 175 11.72 9.57 -8.05
N THR A 176 10.97 8.87 -8.91
CA THR A 176 11.46 8.44 -10.23
C THR A 176 11.24 9.44 -11.35
N LEU A 177 10.11 10.17 -11.34
CA LEU A 177 9.72 11.00 -12.46
C LEU A 177 10.02 12.48 -12.18
N PRO A 178 10.63 13.20 -13.15
CA PRO A 178 10.74 14.65 -13.08
C PRO A 178 9.36 15.29 -13.19
N ARG A 179 9.23 16.53 -12.70
CA ARG A 179 7.98 17.30 -12.75
C ARG A 179 7.58 17.60 -14.19
N PHE A 180 6.31 17.43 -14.52
CA PHE A 180 5.77 17.77 -15.85
C PHE A 180 5.31 19.22 -15.91
N ARG A 181 5.55 19.88 -17.06
CA ARG A 181 5.00 21.20 -17.34
C ARG A 181 3.52 21.12 -17.69
N TYR A 182 2.75 22.18 -17.42
CA TYR A 182 1.32 22.31 -17.77
C TYR A 182 0.98 21.84 -19.19
N ASP A 183 1.70 22.34 -20.19
CA ASP A 183 1.45 21.99 -21.59
C ASP A 183 1.61 20.48 -21.87
N GLN A 184 2.58 19.84 -21.21
CA GLN A 184 2.83 18.40 -21.35
C GLN A 184 1.76 17.58 -20.66
N LEU A 185 1.29 18.02 -19.49
CA LEU A 185 0.21 17.36 -18.76
C LEU A 185 -1.10 17.43 -19.55
N GLN A 186 -1.44 18.59 -20.10
CA GLN A 186 -2.65 18.75 -20.90
C GLN A 186 -2.58 17.90 -22.19
N LYS A 187 -1.39 17.83 -22.81
CA LYS A 187 -1.15 16.93 -23.95
C LYS A 187 -1.33 15.46 -23.57
N LEU A 188 -0.79 15.03 -22.43
CA LEU A 188 -0.94 13.66 -21.92
C LEU A 188 -2.42 13.33 -21.66
N GLY A 189 -3.15 14.20 -20.98
CA GLY A 189 -4.57 14.03 -20.67
C GLY A 189 -5.43 13.95 -21.93
N TRP A 190 -5.38 14.98 -22.77
CA TRP A 190 -6.30 15.14 -23.89
C TRP A 190 -5.91 14.35 -25.13
N GLN A 191 -4.62 14.30 -25.47
CA GLN A 191 -4.18 13.67 -26.73
C GLN A 191 -3.79 12.21 -26.57
N MET A 192 -3.45 11.75 -25.36
CA MET A 192 -3.05 10.35 -25.14
C MET A 192 -4.07 9.58 -24.31
N LEU A 193 -4.42 10.04 -23.10
CA LEU A 193 -5.25 9.26 -22.18
C LEU A 193 -6.72 9.12 -22.62
N LEU A 194 -7.32 10.19 -23.14
CA LEU A 194 -8.70 10.14 -23.66
C LEU A 194 -8.89 9.21 -24.87
N PRO A 195 -8.12 9.31 -25.97
CA PRO A 195 -8.29 8.37 -27.07
C PRO A 195 -7.93 6.94 -26.69
N LEU A 196 -6.94 6.74 -25.81
CA LEU A 196 -6.57 5.40 -25.33
C LEU A 196 -7.69 4.76 -24.50
N SER A 197 -8.38 5.52 -23.64
CA SER A 197 -9.49 5.01 -22.85
C SER A 197 -10.70 4.65 -23.71
N LEU A 198 -11.03 5.49 -24.71
CA LEU A 198 -12.07 5.20 -25.69
C LEU A 198 -11.75 3.95 -26.51
N LEU A 199 -10.51 3.84 -27.00
CA LEU A 199 -10.05 2.67 -27.73
C LEU A 199 -10.14 1.39 -26.87
N ASN A 200 -9.76 1.47 -25.59
CA ASN A 200 -9.88 0.33 -24.67
C ASN A 200 -11.35 -0.12 -24.51
N ILE A 201 -12.30 0.82 -24.41
CA ILE A 201 -13.74 0.51 -24.30
C ILE A 201 -14.25 -0.21 -25.58
N PHE A 202 -13.81 0.23 -26.76
CA PHE A 202 -14.20 -0.45 -28.01
C PHE A 202 -13.59 -1.84 -28.15
N ILE A 203 -12.32 -2.02 -27.73
CA ILE A 203 -11.69 -3.34 -27.76
C ILE A 203 -12.37 -4.29 -26.76
N THR A 204 -12.62 -3.84 -25.53
CA THR A 204 -13.29 -4.69 -24.54
C THR A 204 -14.69 -5.06 -24.97
N SER A 205 -15.45 -4.14 -25.57
CA SER A 205 -16.79 -4.47 -26.10
C SER A 205 -16.72 -5.48 -27.24
N ALA A 206 -15.79 -5.31 -28.19
CA ALA A 206 -15.59 -6.26 -29.29
C ALA A 206 -15.18 -7.66 -28.80
N VAL A 207 -14.27 -7.73 -27.81
CA VAL A 207 -13.81 -9.00 -27.23
C VAL A 207 -14.95 -9.71 -26.49
N VAL A 208 -15.75 -8.97 -25.71
CA VAL A 208 -16.89 -9.56 -25.00
C VAL A 208 -17.91 -10.15 -25.98
N VAL A 209 -18.20 -9.45 -27.09
CA VAL A 209 -19.11 -9.95 -28.13
C VAL A 209 -18.52 -11.14 -28.90
N ALA A 210 -17.20 -11.18 -29.11
CA ALA A 210 -16.56 -12.32 -29.78
C ALA A 210 -16.50 -13.59 -28.91
N LEU A 211 -16.53 -13.44 -27.58
CA LEU A 211 -16.49 -14.54 -26.61
C LEU A 211 -17.87 -15.00 -26.13
N SER A 212 -18.92 -14.21 -26.37
CA SER A 212 -20.32 -14.54 -26.06
C SER A 212 -20.96 -15.41 -27.14
#